data_AF-A0A7J2XAJ2-F1
#
_entry.id   AF-A0A7J2XAJ2-F1
#
_cell.length_a   1.000
_cell.length_b   1.000
_cell.length_c   1.000
_cell.angle_alpha   90.00
_cell.angle_beta   90.00
_cell.angle_gamma   90.00
#
_symmetry.space_group_name_H-M   'P 1'
#
loop_
_entity.id
_entity.type
_entity.pdbx_description
1 polymer ?
#
loop_
_entity_poly.entity_id
_entity_poly.type
_entity_poly.pdbx_seq_one_letter_code
_entity_poly.pdbx_strand_id
1 'polypeptide(L)'
;MGRRQTLMEKFRQQMKAYKKKRMKVDNTPYLPPDGVVYIMDSLNPDKPIRAVVLKTKTKQRRKIIESIACPVCGNPMEWDDKWEGFICEKHGKRAIYEIVKPKT
;
A
#
# COMPACT_ATOMS: atom_id res chain seq x y z
N MET A 1 -0.08 -18.10 -39.06
CA MET A 1 -0.67 -19.18 -38.24
C MET A 1 -0.40 -18.90 -36.78
N GLY A 2 -1.43 -18.66 -35.96
CA GLY A 2 -1.25 -18.35 -34.54
C GLY A 2 -0.91 -19.61 -33.74
N ARG A 3 0.27 -19.64 -33.11
CA ARG A 3 0.69 -20.73 -32.22
C ARG A 3 -0.30 -20.81 -31.06
N ARG A 4 -1.01 -21.95 -30.90
CA ARG A 4 -1.92 -22.18 -29.76
C ARG A 4 -1.10 -22.16 -28.47
N GLN A 5 -1.34 -21.16 -27.63
CA GLN A 5 -0.68 -21.03 -26.33
C GLN A 5 -1.21 -22.10 -25.37
N THR A 6 -0.30 -22.78 -24.68
CA THR A 6 -0.63 -23.74 -23.61
C THR A 6 -1.23 -23.03 -22.38
N LEU A 7 -1.93 -23.77 -21.53
CA LEU A 7 -2.51 -23.23 -20.27
C LEU A 7 -1.43 -22.55 -19.40
N MET A 8 -0.22 -23.14 -19.37
CA MET A 8 0.91 -22.64 -18.60
C MET A 8 1.49 -21.33 -19.16
N GLU A 9 1.49 -21.16 -20.48
CA GLU A 9 1.91 -19.90 -21.12
C GLU A 9 0.93 -18.77 -20.84
N LYS A 10 -0.38 -19.05 -20.89
CA LYS A 10 -1.43 -18.09 -20.51
C LYS A 10 -1.27 -17.68 -19.04
N PHE A 11 -1.04 -18.63 -18.14
CA PHE A 11 -0.79 -18.36 -16.73
C PHE A 11 0.47 -17.50 -16.52
N ARG A 12 1.57 -17.79 -17.21
CA ARG A 12 2.81 -17.01 -17.14
C ARG A 12 2.62 -15.59 -17.69
N GLN A 13 1.83 -15.41 -18.76
CA GLN A 13 1.48 -14.09 -19.29
C GLN A 13 0.59 -13.30 -18.30
N GLN A 14 -0.40 -13.94 -17.69
CA GLN A 14 -1.22 -13.34 -16.64
C GLN A 14 -0.37 -12.92 -15.44
N MET A 15 0.55 -13.76 -14.98
CA MET A 15 1.46 -13.44 -13.88
C MET A 15 2.44 -12.32 -14.24
N LYS A 16 2.92 -12.25 -15.49
CA LYS A 16 3.71 -11.12 -15.97
C LYS A 16 2.90 -9.82 -16.00
N ALA A 17 1.65 -9.87 -16.46
CA ALA A 17 0.75 -8.72 -16.48
C ALA A 17 0.42 -8.25 -15.05
N TYR A 18 0.18 -9.19 -14.12
CA TYR A 18 -0.05 -8.91 -12.70
C TYR A 18 1.17 -8.26 -12.04
N LYS A 19 2.37 -8.82 -12.24
CA LYS A 19 3.64 -8.21 -11.77
C LYS A 19 3.85 -6.81 -12.36
N LYS A 20 3.60 -6.62 -13.66
CA LYS A 20 3.72 -5.34 -14.34
C LYS A 20 2.67 -4.31 -13.86
N LYS A 21 1.50 -4.76 -13.45
CA LYS A 21 0.44 -3.92 -12.86
C LYS A 21 0.79 -3.50 -11.43
N ARG A 22 1.35 -4.41 -10.61
CA ARG A 22 1.89 -4.05 -9.28
C ARG A 22 3.08 -3.09 -9.36
N MET A 23 4.06 -3.35 -10.24
CA MET A 23 5.21 -2.46 -10.45
C MET A 23 4.84 -1.06 -10.98
N LYS A 24 3.60 -0.85 -11.48
CA LYS A 24 3.15 0.45 -11.99
C LYS A 24 2.66 1.40 -10.91
N VAL A 25 2.34 0.91 -9.72
CA VAL A 25 1.85 1.74 -8.62
C VAL A 25 2.96 1.81 -7.58
N ASP A 26 3.77 2.86 -7.67
CA ASP A 26 4.73 3.18 -6.61
C ASP A 26 3.94 3.61 -5.36
N ASN A 27 3.81 2.67 -4.42
CA ASN A 27 3.14 2.86 -3.13
C ASN A 27 4.07 3.44 -2.07
N THR A 28 5.28 3.91 -2.43
CA THR A 28 6.20 4.54 -1.47
C THR A 28 5.45 5.59 -0.64
N PRO A 29 5.60 5.57 0.71
CA PRO A 29 4.73 6.33 1.60
C PRO A 29 5.18 7.78 1.69
N TYR A 30 5.15 8.49 0.57
CA TYR A 30 5.46 9.90 0.52
C TYR A 30 4.36 10.70 1.21
N LEU A 31 4.76 11.60 2.09
CA LEU A 31 3.85 12.56 2.67
C LEU A 31 3.43 13.58 1.60
N PRO A 32 2.13 13.72 1.29
CA PRO A 32 1.64 14.73 0.36
C PRO A 32 1.93 16.16 0.87
N PRO A 33 1.96 17.17 -0.01
CA PRO A 33 2.15 18.57 0.39
C PRO A 33 1.08 19.05 1.38
N ASP A 34 -0.16 18.58 1.22
CA ASP A 34 -1.29 18.90 2.10
C ASP A 34 -1.19 18.25 3.50
N GLY A 35 -0.24 17.33 3.69
CA GLY A 35 -0.04 16.60 4.95
C GLY A 35 -1.15 15.59 5.31
N VAL A 36 -2.22 15.50 4.50
CA VAL A 36 -3.31 14.55 4.68
C VAL A 36 -3.03 13.27 3.90
N VAL A 37 -3.06 12.14 4.60
CA VAL A 37 -2.84 10.81 4.02
C VAL A 37 -4.09 9.99 4.24
N TYR A 38 -4.52 9.27 3.20
CA TYR A 38 -5.60 8.31 3.30
C TYR A 38 -5.03 6.90 3.20
N ILE A 39 -5.54 6.03 4.06
CA ILE A 39 -5.21 4.61 4.09
C ILE A 39 -6.44 3.78 3.82
N MET A 40 -6.25 2.59 3.27
CA MET A 40 -7.32 1.63 3.03
C MET A 40 -6.86 0.25 3.50
N ASP A 41 -7.76 -0.49 4.13
CA ASP A 41 -7.50 -1.88 4.50
C ASP A 41 -7.46 -2.74 3.23
N SER A 42 -6.35 -3.44 3.00
CA SER A 42 -6.17 -4.31 1.84
C SER A 42 -7.14 -5.50 1.84
N LEU A 43 -7.60 -5.94 3.01
CA LEU A 43 -8.53 -7.08 3.15
C LEU A 43 -9.99 -6.64 3.01
N ASN A 44 -10.32 -5.41 3.41
CA ASN A 44 -11.68 -4.85 3.33
C ASN A 44 -11.64 -3.43 2.74
N PRO A 45 -11.57 -3.29 1.40
CA PRO A 45 -11.46 -2.00 0.74
C PRO A 45 -12.83 -1.31 0.64
N ASP A 46 -13.37 -0.88 1.77
CA ASP A 46 -14.70 -0.28 1.83
C ASP A 46 -14.62 1.24 1.60
N LYS A 47 -13.93 1.97 2.49
CA LYS A 47 -13.73 3.43 2.37
C LYS A 47 -12.31 3.84 2.76
N PRO A 48 -11.70 4.84 2.07
CA PRO A 48 -10.46 5.46 2.51
C PRO A 48 -10.64 6.09 3.90
N ILE A 49 -9.76 5.76 4.82
CA ILE A 49 -9.74 6.32 6.18
C ILE A 49 -8.60 7.34 6.23
N ARG A 50 -8.86 8.51 6.82
CA ARG A 50 -7.80 9.50 7.05
C ARG A 50 -6.83 8.96 8.11
N ALA A 51 -5.57 8.78 7.73
CA ALA A 51 -4.52 8.35 8.65
C ALA A 51 -3.96 9.53 9.46
N VAL A 52 -3.63 9.26 10.73
CA VAL A 52 -2.86 10.17 11.56
C VAL A 52 -1.39 9.77 11.45
N VAL A 53 -0.58 10.66 10.90
CA VAL A 53 0.86 10.44 10.76
C VAL A 53 1.54 10.70 12.10
N LEU A 54 2.29 9.71 12.60
CA LEU A 54 2.99 9.80 13.88
C LEU A 54 4.46 10.20 13.69
N LYS A 55 5.12 9.60 12.70
CA LYS A 55 6.54 9.85 12.44
C LYS A 55 6.82 9.95 10.95
N THR A 56 7.62 10.95 10.60
CA THR A 56 8.11 11.17 9.23
C THR A 56 9.62 11.30 9.22
N LYS A 57 10.24 10.86 8.13
CA LYS A 57 11.67 11.02 7.86
C LYS A 57 11.88 11.70 6.53
N THR A 58 12.87 12.59 6.45
CA THR A 58 13.25 13.22 5.19
C THR A 58 14.35 12.41 4.50
N LYS A 59 14.12 12.00 3.26
CA LYS A 59 15.11 11.31 2.41
C LYS A 59 15.13 11.98 1.03
N GLN A 60 16.31 12.40 0.58
CA GLN A 60 16.52 13.00 -0.75
C GLN A 60 15.49 14.11 -1.10
N ARG A 61 15.30 15.07 -0.17
CA ARG A 61 14.34 16.19 -0.27
C ARG A 61 12.85 15.83 -0.21
N ARG A 62 12.47 14.56 -0.07
CA ARG A 62 11.07 14.13 0.12
C ARG A 62 10.83 13.71 1.58
N LYS A 63 9.67 14.05 2.13
CA LYS A 63 9.20 13.52 3.41
C LYS A 63 8.53 12.17 3.18
N ILE A 64 9.01 11.16 3.90
CA ILE A 64 8.52 9.78 3.88
C ILE A 64 7.87 9.52 5.24
N ILE A 65 6.73 8.85 5.24
CA ILE A 65 6.02 8.45 6.45
C ILE A 65 6.67 7.16 6.97
N GLU A 66 7.23 7.19 8.17
CA GLU A 66 7.78 5.99 8.82
C GLU A 66 6.69 5.25 9.59
N SER A 67 5.82 5.99 10.27
CA SER A 67 4.75 5.40 11.06
C SER A 67 3.48 6.24 11.09
N ILE A 68 2.35 5.53 11.21
CA ILE A 68 1.01 6.09 11.33
C ILE A 68 0.26 5.44 12.49
N ALA A 69 -0.78 6.10 12.99
CA ALA A 69 -1.65 5.51 13.98
C ALA A 69 -2.65 4.55 13.32
N CYS A 70 -2.86 3.39 13.94
CA CYS A 70 -3.92 2.45 13.56
C CYS A 70 -5.29 3.11 13.73
N PRO A 71 -6.17 3.09 12.70
CA PRO A 71 -7.49 3.70 12.81
C PRO A 71 -8.41 2.98 13.81
N VAL A 72 -8.11 1.72 14.14
CA VAL A 72 -8.92 0.89 15.05
C VAL A 72 -8.48 1.02 16.50
N CYS A 73 -7.18 0.87 16.78
CA CYS A 73 -6.66 0.80 18.14
C CYS A 73 -5.69 1.93 18.52
N GLY A 74 -5.42 2.88 17.62
CA GLY A 74 -4.54 4.03 17.87
C GLY A 74 -3.05 3.69 18.01
N ASN A 75 -2.68 2.41 17.96
CA ASN A 75 -1.28 2.00 18.08
C ASN A 75 -0.44 2.45 16.87
N PRO A 76 0.85 2.75 17.07
CA PRO A 76 1.75 3.03 15.96
C PRO A 76 1.91 1.79 15.07
N MET A 77 1.78 2.00 13.77
CA MET A 77 2.02 1.03 12.71
C MET A 77 3.20 1.52 11.88
N GLU A 78 4.15 0.63 11.64
CA GLU A 78 5.33 0.94 10.84
C GLU A 78 5.12 0.53 9.39
N TRP A 79 5.78 1.25 8.49
CA TRP A 79 5.81 0.92 7.08
C TRP A 79 6.62 -0.37 6.85
N ASP A 80 6.01 -1.34 6.17
CA ASP A 80 6.69 -2.58 5.76
C ASP A 80 6.89 -2.57 4.23
N ASP A 81 8.16 -2.46 3.80
CA ASP A 81 8.54 -2.42 2.38
C ASP A 81 8.19 -3.71 1.63
N LYS A 82 8.07 -4.86 2.31
CA LYS A 82 7.71 -6.13 1.67
C LYS A 82 6.24 -6.17 1.29
N TRP A 83 5.39 -5.53 2.10
CA TRP A 83 3.95 -5.46 1.88
C TRP A 83 3.51 -4.16 1.20
N GLU A 84 4.42 -3.17 1.11
CA GLU A 84 4.13 -1.83 0.61
C GLU A 84 2.93 -1.20 1.35
N GLY A 85 2.90 -1.38 2.68
CA GLY A 85 1.80 -0.97 3.53
C GLY A 85 2.16 -0.89 5.01
N PHE A 86 1.29 -0.27 5.79
CA PHE A 86 1.40 -0.21 7.25
C PHE A 86 0.72 -1.40 7.88
N ILE A 87 1.41 -2.07 8.80
CA ILE A 87 0.91 -3.31 9.40
C ILE A 87 0.53 -3.05 10.85
N CYS A 88 -0.67 -3.48 11.22
CA CYS A 88 -1.04 -3.60 12.62
C CYS A 88 -1.13 -5.06 13.01
N GLU A 89 -0.40 -5.45 14.05
CA GLU A 89 -0.50 -6.79 14.64
C GLU A 89 -1.21 -6.76 16.01
N LYS A 90 -1.47 -5.58 16.55
CA LYS A 90 -2.03 -5.42 17.91
C LYS A 90 -3.55 -5.59 17.98
N HIS A 91 -4.31 -5.36 16.90
CA HIS A 91 -5.77 -5.51 16.92
C HIS A 91 -6.23 -6.91 16.53
N GLY A 92 -5.86 -7.93 17.29
CA GLY A 92 -6.38 -9.30 17.11
C GLY A 92 -5.92 -10.01 15.82
N LYS A 93 -6.31 -9.54 14.64
CA LYS A 93 -5.86 -10.04 13.33
C LYS A 93 -4.89 -9.05 12.69
N ARG A 94 -3.89 -9.58 11.97
CA ARG A 94 -2.96 -8.77 11.19
C ARG A 94 -3.72 -8.05 10.07
N ALA A 95 -3.81 -6.73 10.15
CA ALA A 95 -4.32 -5.89 9.07
C ALA A 95 -3.18 -5.18 8.36
N ILE A 96 -3.34 -5.01 7.06
CA ILE A 96 -2.40 -4.33 6.18
C ILE A 96 -3.15 -3.15 5.59
N TYR A 97 -2.58 -1.96 5.77
CA TYR A 97 -3.13 -0.72 5.28
C TYR A 97 -2.25 -0.14 4.18
N GLU A 98 -2.81 0.03 3.00
CA GLU A 98 -2.14 0.66 1.86
C GLU A 98 -2.48 2.15 1.82
N ILE A 99 -1.51 2.97 1.40
CA ILE A 99 -1.78 4.39 1.13
C ILE A 99 -2.55 4.49 -0.18
N VAL A 100 -3.68 5.16 -0.13
CA VAL A 100 -4.48 5.46 -1.30
C VAL A 100 -4.40 6.95 -1.61
N LYS A 101 -4.10 7.27 -2.86
CA LYS A 101 -4.26 8.65 -3.34
C LYS A 101 -5.75 8.93 -3.46
N PRO A 102 -6.24 10.06 -2.93
CA PRO A 102 -7.61 10.48 -3.23
C PRO A 102 -7.73 10.58 -4.76
N LYS A 103 -8.75 9.93 -5.33
CA LYS A 103 -9.08 10.13 -6.74
C LYS A 103 -9.60 11.55 -6.84
N THR A 104 -8.77 12.44 -7.40
CA THR A 104 -9.22 13.76 -7.87
C THR A 104 -10.25 13.58 -8.98
#